data_AF-A0A959UTS1-F1
#
_entry.id   AF-A0A959UTS1-F1
#
_cell.length_a   1.000
_cell.length_b   1.000
_cell.length_c   1.000
_cell.angle_alpha   90.00
_cell.angle_beta   90.00
_cell.angle_gamma   90.00
#
_symmetry.space_group_name_H-M   'P 1'
#
loop_
_entity.id
_entity.type
_entity.pdbx_description
1 polymer ?
#
loop_
_entity_poly.entity_id
_entity_poly.type
_entity_poly.pdbx_seq_one_letter_code
_entity_poly.pdbx_strand_id
1 'polypeptide(L)'
;AKALAIDPDEPVALSNQAASLLALGRKEEAMKAVTRSLKGYPSNAEALKTRALLLLDLGERSKACDDLTLAKALGEDPEVDRLHLEFCSKPGDR
;
A
#
# COMPACT_ATOMS: atom_id res chain seq x y z
N ALA A 1 -15.65 4.42 -31.97
CA ALA A 1 -14.97 3.68 -30.89
C ALA A 1 -15.32 4.35 -29.57
N LYS A 2 -16.06 3.66 -28.70
CA LYS A 2 -16.41 4.17 -27.36
C LYS A 2 -15.21 3.84 -26.49
N ALA A 3 -14.31 4.81 -26.29
CA ALA A 3 -13.17 4.64 -25.39
C ALA A 3 -13.72 4.23 -24.02
N LEU A 4 -13.23 3.12 -23.45
CA LEU A 4 -13.55 2.77 -22.07
C LEU A 4 -13.13 3.97 -21.22
N ALA A 5 -14.11 4.64 -20.63
CA ALA A 5 -13.83 5.63 -19.61
C ALA A 5 -13.18 4.87 -18.44
N ILE A 6 -11.87 5.02 -18.29
CA ILE A 6 -11.19 4.61 -17.08
C ILE A 6 -11.69 5.59 -16.03
N ASP A 7 -12.41 5.07 -15.04
CA ASP A 7 -12.82 5.87 -13.88
C ASP A 7 -11.53 6.32 -13.15
N PRO A 8 -11.24 7.64 -13.11
CA PRO A 8 -10.02 8.16 -12.50
C PRO A 8 -10.00 8.02 -10.96
N ASP A 9 -11.10 7.55 -10.38
CA ASP A 9 -11.26 7.25 -8.95
C ASP A 9 -11.40 5.75 -8.67
N GLU A 10 -11.21 4.88 -9.68
CA GLU A 10 -11.24 3.43 -9.48
C GLU A 10 -10.09 3.01 -8.53
N PRO A 11 -10.38 2.37 -7.37
CA PRO A 11 -9.37 2.12 -6.35
C PRO A 11 -8.21 1.23 -6.80
N VAL A 12 -8.43 0.22 -7.62
CA VAL A 12 -7.35 -0.67 -8.10
C VAL A 12 -6.41 0.07 -9.06
N ALA A 13 -6.94 0.93 -9.93
CA ALA A 13 -6.15 1.79 -10.80
C ALA A 13 -5.32 2.79 -9.98
N LEU A 14 -5.90 3.36 -8.92
CA LEU A 14 -5.20 4.26 -8.02
C LEU A 14 -4.06 3.55 -7.24
N SER A 15 -4.23 2.29 -6.83
CA SER A 15 -3.13 1.54 -6.19
C SER A 15 -2.00 1.23 -7.16
N ASN A 16 -2.32 0.85 -8.40
CA ASN A 16 -1.31 0.62 -9.45
C ASN A 16 -0.55 1.90 -9.80
N GLN A 17 -1.26 3.03 -9.85
CA GLN A 17 -0.64 4.35 -10.01
C GLN A 17 0.28 4.68 -8.84
N ALA A 18 -0.16 4.44 -7.60
CA ALA A 18 0.65 4.70 -6.40
C ALA A 18 1.94 3.87 -6.40
N ALA A 19 1.87 2.58 -6.72
CA ALA A 19 3.03 1.70 -6.82
C ALA A 19 4.02 2.19 -7.89
N SER A 20 3.51 2.59 -9.06
CA SER A 20 4.33 3.15 -10.14
C SER A 20 5.00 4.47 -9.75
N LEU A 21 4.27 5.37 -9.08
CA LEU A 21 4.82 6.64 -8.58
C LEU A 21 5.90 6.42 -7.52
N LEU A 22 5.70 5.45 -6.62
CA LEU A 22 6.70 5.06 -5.62
C LEU A 22 7.97 4.55 -6.30
N ALA A 23 7.86 3.68 -7.30
CA ALA A 23 9.00 3.19 -8.07
C ALA A 23 9.77 4.31 -8.80
N LEU A 24 9.08 5.39 -9.17
CA LEU A 24 9.67 6.61 -9.74
C LEU A 24 10.23 7.59 -8.69
N GLY A 25 10.16 7.27 -7.40
CA GLY A 25 10.58 8.14 -6.30
C GLY A 25 9.63 9.31 -6.00
N ARG A 26 8.46 9.36 -6.65
CA ARG A 26 7.44 10.42 -6.47
C ARG A 26 6.56 10.13 -5.26
N LYS A 27 7.19 10.07 -4.08
CA LYS A 27 6.60 9.58 -2.83
C LYS A 27 5.34 10.34 -2.38
N GLU A 28 5.35 11.66 -2.52
CA GLU A 28 4.21 12.51 -2.14
C GLU A 28 2.97 12.25 -2.99
N GLU A 29 3.17 12.01 -4.29
CA GLU A 29 2.07 11.70 -5.22
C GLU A 29 1.57 10.27 -5.03
N ALA A 30 2.49 9.32 -4.77
CA ALA A 30 2.12 7.97 -4.38
C ALA A 30 1.25 7.98 -3.11
N MET A 31 1.61 8.78 -2.10
CA MET A 31 0.81 8.92 -0.87
C MET A 31 -0.60 9.48 -1.14
N LYS A 32 -0.73 10.45 -2.06
CA LYS A 32 -2.05 10.97 -2.47
C LYS A 32 -2.88 9.89 -3.18
N ALA A 33 -2.28 9.16 -4.12
CA ALA A 33 -2.96 8.11 -4.87
C ALA A 33 -3.41 6.96 -3.96
N VAL A 34 -2.54 6.49 -3.06
CA VAL A 34 -2.87 5.42 -2.13
C VAL A 34 -3.95 5.82 -1.12
N THR A 35 -3.95 7.08 -0.68
CA THR A 35 -4.99 7.63 0.20
C THR A 35 -6.35 7.67 -0.50
N ARG A 36 -6.40 8.05 -1.78
CA ARG A 36 -7.64 8.02 -2.58
C ARG A 36 -8.12 6.59 -2.81
N SER A 37 -7.23 5.66 -3.15
CA SER A 37 -7.57 4.24 -3.28
C SER A 37 -8.23 3.71 -2.01
N LEU A 38 -7.60 3.91 -0.86
CA LEU A 38 -8.12 3.40 0.42
C LEU A 38 -9.39 4.11 0.90
N LYS A 39 -9.67 5.31 0.42
CA LYS A 39 -10.96 5.98 0.65
C LYS A 39 -12.10 5.30 -0.11
N GLY A 40 -11.86 4.87 -1.35
CA GLY A 40 -12.85 4.19 -2.18
C GLY A 40 -12.97 2.69 -1.87
N TYR A 41 -11.84 2.05 -1.53
CA TYR A 41 -11.77 0.64 -1.17
C TYR A 41 -10.76 0.43 -0.02
N PRO A 42 -11.20 0.48 1.24
CA PRO A 42 -10.33 0.36 2.41
C PRO A 42 -9.58 -0.97 2.52
N SER A 43 -10.10 -2.03 1.90
CA SER A 43 -9.49 -3.36 1.87
C SER A 43 -8.68 -3.62 0.59
N ASN A 44 -8.21 -2.57 -0.10
CA ASN A 44 -7.25 -2.72 -1.18
C ASN A 44 -5.86 -3.11 -0.61
N ALA A 45 -5.54 -4.40 -0.62
CA ALA A 45 -4.28 -4.95 -0.10
C ALA A 45 -3.03 -4.33 -0.77
N GLU A 46 -3.07 -4.07 -2.08
CA GLU A 46 -1.94 -3.46 -2.82
C GLU A 46 -1.72 -2.01 -2.39
N ALA A 47 -2.81 -1.27 -2.15
CA ALA A 47 -2.73 0.08 -1.62
C ALA A 47 -2.19 0.08 -0.18
N LEU A 48 -2.65 -0.83 0.68
CA LEU A 48 -2.13 -0.95 2.05
C LEU A 48 -0.62 -1.24 2.05
N LYS A 49 -0.16 -2.18 1.22
CA LYS A 49 1.28 -2.47 1.03
C LYS A 49 2.05 -1.23 0.58
N THR A 50 1.56 -0.53 -0.44
CA THR A 50 2.22 0.67 -0.98
C THR A 50 2.29 1.79 0.07
N ARG A 51 1.23 1.99 0.86
CA ARG A 51 1.22 2.97 1.95
C ARG A 51 2.17 2.56 3.07
N ALA A 52 2.25 1.28 3.42
CA ALA A 52 3.20 0.79 4.39
C ALA A 52 4.65 1.09 3.99
N LEU A 53 5.03 0.83 2.74
CA LEU A 53 6.37 1.16 2.23
C LEU A 53 6.70 2.66 2.36
N LEU A 54 5.74 3.52 2.00
CA LEU A 54 5.89 4.98 2.17
C LEU A 54 6.02 5.38 3.65
N LEU A 55 5.24 4.76 4.53
CA LEU A 55 5.29 5.02 5.97
C LEU A 55 6.61 4.56 6.60
N LEU A 56 7.16 3.43 6.15
CA LEU A 56 8.48 2.96 6.58
C LEU A 56 9.59 3.95 6.21
N ASP A 57 9.54 4.49 4.99
CA ASP A 57 10.48 5.52 4.54
C ASP A 57 10.37 6.83 5.33
N LEU A 58 9.17 7.16 5.80
CA LEU A 58 8.92 8.30 6.70
C LEU A 58 9.27 8.02 8.17
N GLY A 59 9.68 6.79 8.52
CA GLY A 59 9.96 6.39 9.90
C GLY A 59 8.70 6.10 10.75
N GLU A 60 7.52 6.12 10.13
CA GLU A 60 6.21 5.89 10.75
C GLU A 60 5.93 4.37 10.89
N ARG A 61 6.87 3.63 11.49
CA ARG A 61 6.87 2.16 11.57
C ARG A 61 5.58 1.58 12.15
N SER A 62 5.01 2.20 13.19
CA SER A 62 3.77 1.71 13.81
C SER A 62 2.61 1.66 12.82
N LYS A 63 2.41 2.74 12.06
CA LYS A 63 1.32 2.83 11.07
C LYS A 63 1.57 1.88 9.90
N ALA A 64 2.83 1.72 9.48
CA ALA A 64 3.19 0.74 8.45
C ALA A 64 2.81 -0.69 8.88
N CYS A 65 2.98 -1.02 10.16
CA CYS A 65 2.62 -2.33 10.67
C CYS A 65 1.12 -2.59 10.74
N ASP A 66 0.32 -1.56 11.04
CA ASP A 66 -1.14 -1.67 10.97
C ASP A 66 -1.57 -1.99 9.53
N ASP A 67 -0.99 -1.30 8.55
CA ASP A 67 -1.26 -1.51 7.12
C ASP A 67 -0.82 -2.90 6.64
N LEU A 68 0.39 -3.34 7.00
CA LEU A 68 0.91 -4.67 6.63
C LEU A 68 0.09 -5.79 7.27
N THR A 69 -0.36 -5.61 8.51
CA THR A 69 -1.21 -6.59 9.20
C THR A 69 -2.55 -6.73 8.48
N LEU A 70 -3.16 -5.61 8.09
CA LEU A 70 -4.41 -5.64 7.34
C LEU A 70 -4.22 -6.21 5.93
N ALA A 71 -3.16 -5.80 5.21
CA ALA A 71 -2.86 -6.32 3.89
C ALA A 71 -2.69 -7.85 3.89
N LYS A 72 -1.96 -8.38 4.88
CA LYS A 72 -1.75 -9.82 5.08
C LYS A 72 -3.05 -10.57 5.35
N ALA A 73 -3.99 -9.96 6.09
CA ALA A 73 -5.29 -10.58 6.35
C ALA A 73 -6.21 -10.62 5.11
N LEU A 74 -5.93 -9.79 4.11
CA LEU A 74 -6.76 -9.62 2.92
C LEU A 74 -6.24 -10.42 1.70
N GLY A 75 -4.99 -10.87 1.72
CA GLY A 75 -4.42 -11.66 0.63
C GLY A 75 -3.04 -12.23 0.96
N GLU A 76 -2.63 -13.20 0.16
CA GLU A 76 -1.30 -13.80 0.23
C GLU A 76 -0.34 -13.03 -0.67
N ASP A 77 0.50 -12.18 -0.08
CA ASP A 77 1.60 -11.50 -0.75
C ASP A 77 2.90 -11.78 0.04
N PRO A 78 3.83 -12.58 -0.52
CA PRO A 78 5.10 -12.89 0.13
C PRO A 78 5.94 -11.66 0.50
N GLU A 79 5.79 -10.56 -0.24
CA GLU A 79 6.46 -9.31 0.09
C GLU A 79 5.86 -8.66 1.35
N VAL A 80 4.53 -8.69 1.51
CA VAL A 80 3.86 -8.21 2.73
C VAL A 80 4.31 -9.03 3.94
N ASP A 81 4.38 -10.36 3.80
CA ASP A 81 4.87 -11.23 4.88
C ASP A 81 6.30 -10.90 5.28
N ARG A 82 7.19 -10.72 4.30
CA ARG A 82 8.60 -10.35 4.54
C ARG A 82 8.69 -9.00 5.26
N LEU A 83 7.98 -7.98 4.77
CA LEU A 83 7.96 -6.64 5.37
C LEU A 83 7.40 -6.69 6.79
N HIS A 84 6.36 -7.46 7.04
CA HIS A 84 5.79 -7.61 8.37
C HIS A 84 6.78 -8.26 9.35
N LEU A 85 7.46 -9.32 8.94
CA LEU A 85 8.49 -9.98 9.76
C LEU A 85 9.68 -9.06 10.07
N GLU A 86 10.10 -8.25 9.10
CA GLU A 86 11.23 -7.33 9.26
C GLU A 86 10.86 -6.11 10.13
N PHE A 87 9.68 -5.54 9.89
CA PHE A 87 9.28 -4.24 10.44
C PHE A 87 8.24 -4.30 11.56
N CYS A 88 7.65 -5.45 11.87
CA CYS A 88 6.55 -5.52 12.85
C CYS A 88 6.75 -6.54 13.96
N SER A 89 7.50 -7.62 13.69
CA SER A 89 7.88 -8.56 14.74
C SER A 89 8.76 -7.90 15.80
N LYS A 90 8.53 -8.24 17.07
CA LYS A 90 9.42 -7.81 18.16
C LYS A 90 10.63 -8.75 18.22
N PRO A 91 11.78 -8.29 18.76
CA PRO A 91 12.87 -9.20 19.07
C PRO A 91 12.36 -10.22 20.11
N GLY A 92 12.17 -11.47 19.70
CA GLY A 92 11.71 -12.56 20.56
C GLY A 92 10.57 -13.44 20.02
N ASP A 93 9.96 -13.09 18.88
CA ASP A 93 8.86 -13.88 18.28
C ASP A 93 9.34 -15.09 17.42
N ARG A 94 10.61 -15.51 17.55
CA ARG A 94 11.19 -16.67 16.85
C ARG A 94 11.36 -17.87 17.78
#